data_AF-A0A9E3BGC6-F1
#
_entry.id   AF-A0A9E3BGC6-F1
#
_cell.length_a   1.000
_cell.length_b   1.000
_cell.length_c   1.000
_cell.angle_alpha   90.00
_cell.angle_beta   90.00
_cell.angle_gamma   90.00
#
_symmetry.space_group_name_H-M   'P 1'
#
loop_
_entity.id
_entity.type
_entity.pdbx_description
1 polymer ?
#
loop_
_entity_poly.entity_id
_entity_poly.type
_entity_poly.pdbx_seq_one_letter_code
_entity_poly.pdbx_strand_id
1 'polypeptide(L)'
;MANVRHTSLGTALRYRGREGMWTWILHRATGLGILLFLIIHVIDTAIIIYWPGEYDVALGIYKHPVFRFAELLIFFSVLYHAVNGLRIVIQDFWPYVMQRQRQLVWATAVIVVLAMLPVTWIMLAPIFGLAQEPGTARSEVRCSEARNAHAPACVNPEGEVAL
;
A
#
# COMPACT_ATOMS: atom_id res chain seq x y z
N MET A 1 42.85 20.59 -22.27
CA MET A 1 42.02 21.64 -21.64
C MET A 1 40.57 21.19 -21.69
N ALA A 2 39.97 20.85 -20.55
CA ALA A 2 38.59 20.37 -20.51
C ALA A 2 37.62 21.56 -20.62
N ASN A 3 36.75 21.53 -21.62
CA ASN A 3 35.68 22.50 -21.80
C ASN A 3 34.57 22.20 -20.78
N VAL A 4 34.55 22.92 -19.66
CA VAL A 4 33.52 22.80 -18.63
C VAL A 4 32.26 23.48 -19.14
N ARG A 5 31.32 22.69 -19.66
CA ARG A 5 30.00 23.19 -20.06
C ARG A 5 29.21 23.56 -18.80
N HIS A 6 29.05 24.86 -18.54
CA HIS A 6 28.13 25.35 -17.51
C HIS A 6 26.69 25.14 -17.96
N THR A 7 26.05 24.08 -17.48
CA THR A 7 24.61 23.87 -17.65
C THR A 7 23.86 24.96 -16.88
N SER A 8 23.18 25.87 -17.59
CA SER A 8 22.40 26.93 -16.94
C SER A 8 21.23 26.33 -16.14
N LEU A 9 20.86 26.98 -15.03
CA LEU A 9 19.71 26.60 -14.19
C LEU A 9 18.42 26.44 -15.02
N GLY A 10 18.25 27.26 -16.07
CA GLY A 10 17.12 27.13 -17.00
C GLY A 10 17.14 25.83 -17.80
N THR A 11 18.31 25.30 -18.18
CA THR A 11 18.43 24.00 -18.86
C THR A 11 18.18 22.84 -17.90
N ALA A 12 18.61 22.97 -16.63
CA ALA A 12 18.31 21.97 -15.59
C ALA A 12 16.81 21.90 -15.28
N LEU A 13 16.13 23.05 -15.16
CA LEU A 13 14.68 23.13 -14.92
C LEU A 13 13.84 22.68 -16.12
N ARG A 14 14.37 22.76 -17.34
CA ARG A 14 13.70 22.30 -18.57
C ARG A 14 13.86 20.79 -18.83
N TYR A 15 14.58 20.06 -17.97
CA TYR A 15 14.79 18.63 -18.14
C TYR A 15 13.48 17.85 -17.93
N ARG A 16 13.00 17.22 -19.00
CA ARG A 16 11.69 16.55 -19.03
C ARG A 16 11.68 15.10 -18.51
N GLY A 17 12.77 14.64 -17.89
CA GLY A 17 12.86 13.33 -17.21
C GLY A 17 12.33 12.15 -18.04
N ARG A 18 13.21 11.38 -18.69
CA ARG A 18 12.80 10.11 -19.34
C ARG A 18 12.29 9.11 -18.28
N GLU A 19 11.64 8.04 -18.74
CA GLU A 19 11.09 6.93 -17.92
C GLU A 19 12.00 6.54 -16.74
N GLY A 20 13.33 6.47 -16.95
CA GLY A 20 14.31 6.19 -15.90
C GLY A 20 14.32 7.18 -14.73
N MET A 21 14.19 8.49 -14.99
CA MET A 21 14.17 9.51 -13.93
C MET A 21 12.92 9.38 -13.06
N TRP A 22 11.76 9.13 -13.67
CA TRP A 22 10.52 8.89 -12.93
C TRP A 22 10.64 7.67 -12.03
N THR A 23 11.18 6.55 -12.55
CA THR A 23 11.35 5.35 -11.71
C THR A 23 12.28 5.58 -10.52
N TRP A 24 13.33 6.41 -10.70
CA TRP A 24 14.28 6.80 -9.67
C TRP A 24 13.66 7.70 -8.59
N ILE A 25 12.84 8.68 -8.98
CA ILE A 25 12.13 9.56 -8.04
C ILE A 25 11.15 8.73 -7.23
N LEU A 26 10.32 7.94 -7.92
CA LEU A 26 9.32 7.10 -7.28
C LEU A 26 9.95 6.12 -6.29
N HIS A 27 11.08 5.48 -6.62
CA HIS A 27 11.71 4.49 -5.74
C HIS A 27 12.19 5.11 -4.42
N ARG A 28 12.72 6.35 -4.47
CA ARG A 28 13.08 7.10 -3.26
C ARG A 28 11.86 7.56 -2.48
N ALA A 29 10.88 8.13 -3.18
CA ALA A 29 9.67 8.63 -2.55
C ALA A 29 8.92 7.52 -1.82
N THR A 30 8.75 6.35 -2.45
CA THR A 30 8.13 5.19 -1.81
C THR A 30 8.97 4.64 -0.67
N GLY A 31 10.31 4.62 -0.79
CA GLY A 31 11.19 4.23 0.31
C GLY A 31 11.06 5.12 1.54
N LEU A 32 10.97 6.44 1.35
CA LEU A 32 10.72 7.40 2.42
C LEU A 32 9.32 7.22 3.03
N GLY A 33 8.31 6.96 2.21
CA GLY A 33 6.96 6.64 2.66
C GLY A 33 6.90 5.36 3.52
N ILE A 34 7.62 4.31 3.11
CA ILE A 34 7.73 3.06 3.88
C ILE A 34 8.44 3.29 5.21
N LEU A 35 9.53 4.07 5.22
CA LEU A 35 10.24 4.39 6.45
C LEU A 35 9.34 5.13 7.45
N LEU A 36 8.62 6.15 6.98
CA LEU A 36 7.65 6.88 7.81
C LEU A 36 6.56 5.95 8.33
N PHE A 37 5.99 5.12 7.45
CA PHE A 37 5.00 4.11 7.83
C PHE A 37 5.54 3.16 8.89
N LEU A 38 6.78 2.66 8.74
CA LEU A 38 7.36 1.71 9.69
C LEU A 38 7.48 2.31 11.09
N ILE A 39 7.87 3.59 11.20
CA ILE A 39 7.94 4.30 12.49
C ILE A 39 6.54 4.38 13.12
N ILE A 40 5.54 4.84 12.36
CA ILE A 40 4.16 4.96 12.84
C ILE A 40 3.61 3.58 13.21
N HIS A 41 3.82 2.57 12.37
CA HIS A 41 3.33 1.21 12.55
C HIS A 41 3.87 0.53 13.81
N VAL A 42 5.15 0.75 14.15
CA VAL A 42 5.74 0.23 15.39
C VAL A 42 5.08 0.89 16.61
N ILE A 43 4.80 2.18 16.55
CA ILE A 43 4.10 2.90 17.63
C ILE A 43 2.65 2.36 17.75
N ASP A 44 1.93 2.26 16.64
CA ASP A 44 0.53 1.80 16.62
C ASP A 44 0.38 0.38 17.17
N THR A 45 1.29 -0.52 16.82
CA THR A 45 1.28 -1.89 17.33
C THR A 45 1.71 -1.97 18.79
N ALA A 46 2.56 -1.06 19.27
CA ALA A 46 2.92 -0.99 20.68
C ALA A 46 1.73 -0.54 21.56
N ILE A 47 0.83 0.31 21.05
CA ILE A 47 -0.36 0.78 21.80
C ILE A 47 -1.23 -0.40 22.26
N ILE A 48 -1.33 -1.47 21.47
CA ILE A 48 -2.08 -2.69 21.81
C ILE A 48 -1.62 -3.27 23.16
N ILE A 49 -0.32 -3.24 23.43
CA ILE A 49 0.29 -3.86 24.60
C ILE A 49 0.23 -2.93 25.82
N TYR A 50 0.52 -1.65 25.62
CA TYR A 50 0.74 -0.72 26.73
C TYR A 50 -0.51 0.10 27.11
N TRP A 51 -1.41 0.39 26.16
CA TRP A 51 -2.62 1.19 26.37
C TRP A 51 -3.83 0.57 25.67
N PRO A 52 -4.27 -0.63 26.09
CA PRO A 52 -5.35 -1.36 25.42
C PRO A 52 -6.67 -0.59 25.40
N GLY A 53 -6.95 0.27 26.39
CA GLY A 53 -8.16 1.09 26.43
C GLY A 53 -8.21 2.21 25.37
N GLU A 54 -7.06 2.65 24.85
CA GLU A 54 -6.97 3.68 23.81
C GLU A 54 -6.95 3.07 22.40
N TYR A 55 -6.80 1.74 22.30
CA TYR A 55 -6.75 1.03 21.03
C TYR A 55 -8.07 1.12 20.26
N ASP A 56 -9.21 1.13 20.96
CA ASP A 56 -10.54 1.23 20.35
C ASP A 56 -10.73 2.57 19.62
N VAL A 57 -10.15 3.65 20.15
CA VAL A 57 -10.15 4.98 19.51
C VAL A 57 -9.30 4.95 18.23
N ALA A 58 -8.10 4.34 18.29
CA ALA A 58 -7.24 4.18 17.12
C ALA A 58 -7.90 3.33 16.02
N LEU A 59 -8.59 2.25 16.40
CA LEU A 59 -9.39 1.43 15.48
C LEU A 59 -10.51 2.22 14.80
N GLY A 60 -11.16 3.14 15.52
CA GLY A 60 -12.16 4.04 14.96
C GLY A 60 -11.61 4.90 13.82
N ILE A 61 -10.36 5.37 13.96
CA ILE A 61 -9.68 6.19 12.96
C ILE A 61 -9.35 5.36 11.70
N TYR A 62 -8.87 4.13 11.85
CA TYR A 62 -8.51 3.26 10.71
C TYR A 62 -9.71 2.87 9.84
N LYS A 63 -10.92 2.84 10.40
CA LYS A 63 -12.14 2.55 9.64
C LYS A 63 -12.55 3.71 8.71
N HIS A 64 -11.99 4.91 8.90
CA HIS A 64 -12.36 6.09 8.12
C HIS A 64 -11.93 5.94 6.64
N PRO A 65 -12.75 6.35 5.65
CA PRO A 65 -12.44 6.18 4.23
C PRO A 65 -11.09 6.80 3.80
N VAL A 66 -10.72 7.93 4.40
CA VAL A 66 -9.41 8.59 4.17
C VAL A 66 -8.25 7.67 4.53
N PHE A 67 -8.38 6.90 5.61
CA PHE A 67 -7.34 5.97 6.04
C PHE A 67 -7.22 4.78 5.08
N ARG A 68 -8.33 4.29 4.52
CA ARG A 68 -8.30 3.27 3.45
C ARG A 68 -7.53 3.73 2.21
N PHE A 69 -7.66 5.01 1.82
CA PHE A 69 -6.82 5.55 0.74
C PHE A 69 -5.35 5.62 1.13
N ALA A 70 -5.03 5.96 2.38
CA ALA A 70 -3.66 5.93 2.89
C ALA A 70 -3.08 4.50 2.89
N GLU A 71 -3.87 3.49 3.28
CA GLU A 71 -3.50 2.07 3.20
C GLU A 71 -3.16 1.66 1.76
N LEU A 72 -3.98 2.05 0.78
CA LEU A 72 -3.70 1.81 -0.64
C LEU A 72 -2.40 2.48 -1.11
N LEU A 73 -2.13 3.70 -0.65
CA LEU A 73 -0.90 4.43 -0.99
C LEU A 73 0.34 3.76 -0.40
N ILE A 74 0.27 3.29 0.85
CA ILE A 74 1.35 2.56 1.50
C ILE A 74 1.54 1.19 0.85
N PHE A 75 0.46 0.47 0.53
CA PHE A 75 0.53 -0.80 -0.19
C PHE A 75 1.21 -0.63 -1.56
N PHE A 76 0.79 0.38 -2.34
CA PHE A 76 1.46 0.76 -3.58
C PHE A 76 2.95 1.06 -3.34
N SER A 77 3.28 1.81 -2.29
CA SER A 77 4.65 2.19 -1.97
C SER A 77 5.53 0.97 -1.73
N VAL A 78 5.10 0.03 -0.89
CA VAL A 78 5.81 -1.22 -0.61
C VAL A 78 5.99 -2.06 -1.88
N LEU A 79 4.90 -2.29 -2.61
CA LEU A 79 4.90 -3.13 -3.80
C LEU A 79 5.80 -2.56 -4.90
N TYR A 80 5.63 -1.27 -5.22
CA TYR A 80 6.48 -0.60 -6.21
C TYR A 80 7.94 -0.58 -5.76
N HIS A 81 8.23 -0.28 -4.49
CA HIS A 81 9.60 -0.24 -3.98
C HIS A 81 10.29 -1.60 -4.11
N ALA A 82 9.60 -2.69 -3.75
CA ALA A 82 10.12 -4.05 -3.85
C ALA A 82 10.36 -4.48 -5.31
N VAL A 83 9.36 -4.31 -6.19
CA VAL A 83 9.46 -4.74 -7.60
C VAL A 83 10.51 -3.90 -8.35
N ASN A 84 10.54 -2.58 -8.13
CA ASN A 84 11.54 -1.73 -8.75
C ASN A 84 12.94 -1.94 -8.17
N GLY A 85 13.06 -2.22 -6.87
CA GLY A 85 14.32 -2.61 -6.23
C GLY A 85 14.88 -3.89 -6.86
N LEU A 86 14.02 -4.91 -7.04
CA LEU A 86 14.39 -6.15 -7.71
C LEU A 86 14.85 -5.91 -9.17
N ARG A 87 14.18 -5.02 -9.90
CA ARG A 87 14.60 -4.61 -11.26
C ARG A 87 16.04 -4.07 -11.25
N ILE A 88 16.38 -3.19 -10.31
CA ILE A 88 17.71 -2.60 -10.17
C ILE A 88 18.73 -3.70 -9.84
N VAL A 89 18.44 -4.57 -8.88
CA VAL A 89 19.29 -5.71 -8.52
C VAL A 89 19.60 -6.58 -9.74
N ILE A 90 18.59 -6.95 -10.53
CA ILE A 90 18.80 -7.74 -11.76
C ILE A 90 19.74 -7.02 -12.74
N GLN A 91 19.58 -5.70 -12.89
CA GLN A 91 20.42 -4.90 -13.79
C GLN A 91 21.87 -4.79 -13.30
N ASP A 92 22.10 -4.79 -11.98
CA ASP A 92 23.44 -4.76 -11.39
C ASP A 92 24.19 -6.07 -11.61
N PHE A 93 23.50 -7.22 -11.51
CA PHE A 93 24.11 -8.53 -11.74
C PHE A 93 24.24 -8.89 -13.23
N TRP A 94 23.34 -8.41 -14.10
CA TRP A 94 23.39 -8.67 -15.53
C TRP A 94 23.35 -7.38 -16.37
N PRO A 95 24.53 -6.79 -16.63
CA PRO A 95 24.64 -5.53 -17.38
C PRO A 95 24.05 -5.58 -18.79
N TYR A 96 24.00 -6.75 -19.43
CA TYR A 96 23.38 -6.89 -20.76
C TYR A 96 21.89 -6.53 -20.77
N VAL A 97 21.20 -6.67 -19.64
CA VAL A 97 19.77 -6.36 -19.50
C VAL A 97 19.53 -4.83 -19.53
N MET A 98 20.57 -4.02 -19.30
CA MET A 98 20.48 -2.56 -19.38
C MET A 98 20.04 -2.06 -20.77
N GLN A 99 20.36 -2.81 -21.83
CA GLN A 99 19.91 -2.50 -23.20
C GLN A 99 18.37 -2.55 -23.32
N ARG A 100 17.70 -3.31 -22.44
CA ARG A 100 16.25 -3.51 -22.39
C ARG A 100 15.57 -2.72 -21.27
N GLN A 101 16.22 -1.66 -20.77
CA GLN A 101 15.71 -0.85 -19.63
C GLN A 101 14.25 -0.40 -19.79
N ARG A 102 13.84 0.03 -20.99
CA ARG A 102 12.46 0.47 -21.24
C ARG A 102 11.46 -0.67 -21.05
N GLN A 103 11.77 -1.85 -21.58
CA GLN A 103 10.92 -3.03 -21.43
C GLN A 103 10.81 -3.44 -19.96
N LEU A 104 11.91 -3.36 -19.20
CA LEU A 104 11.89 -3.65 -17.77
C LEU A 104 11.05 -2.65 -16.98
N VAL A 105 11.12 -1.35 -17.29
CA VAL A 105 10.30 -0.33 -16.63
C VAL A 105 8.81 -0.59 -16.86
N TRP A 106 8.43 -0.91 -18.10
CA TRP A 106 7.05 -1.28 -18.43
C TRP A 106 6.62 -2.59 -17.77
N ALA A 107 7.50 -3.59 -17.70
CA ALA A 107 7.24 -4.82 -16.98
C ALA A 107 6.99 -4.57 -15.48
N THR A 108 7.81 -3.74 -14.83
CA THR A 108 7.58 -3.31 -13.44
C THR A 108 6.23 -2.62 -13.29
N ALA A 109 5.88 -1.70 -14.19
CA ALA A 109 4.58 -1.01 -14.15
C ALA A 109 3.40 -1.99 -14.28
N VAL A 110 3.48 -2.93 -15.24
CA VAL A 110 2.44 -3.95 -15.45
C VAL A 110 2.29 -4.86 -14.23
N ILE A 111 3.39 -5.35 -13.67
CA ILE A 111 3.36 -6.20 -12.47
C ILE A 111 2.70 -5.48 -11.30
N VAL A 112 3.10 -4.23 -11.05
CA VAL A 112 2.54 -3.41 -9.97
C VAL A 112 1.04 -3.18 -10.19
N VAL A 113 0.63 -2.78 -11.40
CA VAL A 113 -0.80 -2.55 -11.70
C VAL A 113 -1.62 -3.82 -11.54
N LEU A 114 -1.16 -4.95 -12.09
CA LEU A 114 -1.90 -6.22 -11.99
C LEU A 114 -2.04 -6.69 -10.54
N ALA A 115 -1.00 -6.54 -9.73
CA ALA A 115 -1.06 -6.88 -8.31
C ALA A 115 -1.90 -5.88 -7.48
N MET A 116 -1.97 -4.61 -7.89
CA MET A 116 -2.82 -3.59 -7.25
C MET A 116 -4.32 -3.83 -7.49
N LEU A 117 -4.73 -4.31 -8.67
CA LEU A 117 -6.13 -4.48 -9.05
C LEU A 117 -6.98 -5.26 -8.02
N PRO A 118 -6.61 -6.50 -7.61
CA PRO A 118 -7.44 -7.27 -6.68
C PRO A 118 -7.54 -6.59 -5.31
N VAL A 119 -6.44 -6.02 -4.81
CA VAL A 119 -6.41 -5.35 -3.50
C VAL A 119 -7.27 -4.08 -3.51
N THR A 120 -7.12 -3.28 -4.57
CA THR A 120 -7.88 -2.04 -4.77
C THR A 120 -9.38 -2.34 -4.86
N TRP A 121 -9.76 -3.41 -5.58
CA TRP A 121 -11.14 -3.85 -5.67
C TRP A 121 -11.71 -4.23 -4.29
N ILE A 122 -11.00 -5.07 -3.53
CA ILE A 122 -11.45 -5.53 -2.21
C ILE A 122 -11.61 -4.36 -1.23
N MET A 123 -10.73 -3.37 -1.26
CA MET A 123 -10.75 -2.24 -0.33
C MET A 123 -11.76 -1.14 -0.71
N LEU A 124 -11.95 -0.87 -2.00
CA LEU A 124 -12.82 0.22 -2.47
C LEU A 124 -14.26 -0.22 -2.77
N ALA A 125 -14.50 -1.47 -3.18
CA ALA A 125 -15.85 -1.93 -3.53
C ALA A 125 -16.88 -1.71 -2.41
N PRO A 126 -16.55 -1.91 -1.11
CA PRO A 126 -17.50 -1.63 -0.03
C PRO A 126 -17.81 -0.14 0.17
N ILE A 127 -16.87 0.76 -0.12
CA ILE A 127 -17.09 2.22 -0.02
C ILE A 127 -18.17 2.66 -1.02
N PHE A 128 -18.23 2.02 -2.19
CA PHE A 128 -19.20 2.32 -3.24
C PHE A 128 -20.49 1.47 -3.13
N GLY A 129 -20.64 0.66 -2.07
CA GLY A 129 -21.80 -0.22 -1.90
C GLY A 129 -21.86 -1.37 -2.92
N LEU A 130 -20.73 -1.70 -3.57
CA LEU A 130 -20.65 -2.74 -4.59
C LEU A 130 -20.37 -4.14 -3.98
N ALA A 131 -19.90 -4.20 -2.74
CA ALA A 131 -19.61 -5.44 -2.02
C ALA A 131 -19.74 -5.26 -0.51
N GLN A 132 -20.15 -6.31 0.22
CA GLN A 132 -20.13 -6.32 1.68
C GLN A 132 -18.68 -6.37 2.18
N GLU A 133 -18.37 -5.64 3.26
CA GLU A 133 -17.07 -5.76 3.93
C GLU A 133 -16.80 -7.23 4.32
N PRO A 134 -15.62 -7.79 4.02
CA PRO A 134 -15.31 -9.20 4.33
C PRO A 134 -15.44 -9.55 5.81
N GLY A 135 -15.17 -8.58 6.69
CA GLY A 135 -15.32 -8.71 8.14
C GLY A 135 -16.79 -8.86 8.54
N THR A 136 -17.65 -7.97 8.05
CA THR A 136 -19.10 -7.97 8.28
C THR A 136 -19.74 -9.29 7.83
N ALA A 137 -19.44 -9.72 6.61
CA ALA A 137 -19.97 -10.98 6.07
C ALA A 137 -19.58 -12.20 6.94
N ARG A 138 -18.34 -12.24 7.44
CA ARG A 138 -17.88 -13.32 8.32
C ARG A 138 -18.56 -13.28 9.70
N SER A 139 -18.77 -12.10 10.28
CA SER A 139 -19.50 -11.97 11.54
C SER A 139 -20.96 -12.36 11.42
N GLU A 140 -21.64 -12.00 10.33
CA GLU A 140 -23.04 -12.40 10.09
C GLU A 140 -23.19 -13.92 9.99
N VAL A 141 -22.33 -14.59 9.21
CA VAL A 141 -22.34 -16.06 9.10
C VAL A 141 -22.06 -16.70 10.47
N ARG A 142 -21.03 -16.25 11.19
CA ARG A 142 -20.69 -16.78 12.52
C ARG A 142 -21.83 -16.61 13.53
N CYS A 143 -22.53 -15.48 13.48
CA CYS A 143 -23.69 -15.24 14.33
C CYS A 143 -24.91 -16.09 13.94
N SER A 144 -25.11 -16.34 12.64
CA SER A 144 -26.16 -17.25 12.18
C SER A 144 -25.90 -18.69 12.62
N GLU A 145 -24.66 -19.17 12.53
CA GLU A 145 -24.25 -20.51 12.98
C GLU A 145 -24.38 -20.67 14.49
N ALA A 146 -23.94 -19.66 15.26
CA ALA A 146 -24.08 -19.66 16.72
C ALA A 146 -25.54 -19.77 17.17
N ARG A 147 -26.43 -19.00 16.52
CA ARG A 147 -27.87 -19.03 16.76
C ARG A 147 -28.47 -20.40 16.46
N ASN A 148 -28.07 -21.03 15.34
CA ASN A 148 -28.54 -22.37 14.96
C ASN A 148 -28.02 -23.46 15.90
N ALA A 149 -26.79 -23.32 16.40
CA ALA A 149 -26.15 -24.25 17.32
C ALA A 149 -26.57 -24.07 18.79
N HIS A 150 -27.44 -23.10 19.11
CA HIS A 150 -27.77 -22.71 20.49
C HIS A 150 -26.51 -22.41 21.33
N ALA A 151 -25.47 -21.88 20.67
CA ALA A 151 -24.24 -21.45 21.30
C ALA A 151 -24.45 -20.10 22.01
N PRO A 152 -23.60 -19.72 22.99
CA PRO A 152 -23.73 -18.43 23.67
C PRO A 152 -23.65 -17.24 22.72
N ALA A 153 -24.13 -16.11 23.21
CA ALA A 153 -24.35 -14.88 22.46
C ALA A 153 -23.14 -14.44 21.61
N CYS A 154 -23.43 -14.01 20.38
CA CYS A 154 -22.44 -13.53 19.44
C CYS A 154 -22.54 -12.01 19.27
N VAL A 155 -21.45 -11.34 18.92
CA VAL A 155 -21.49 -9.90 18.61
C VAL A 155 -21.74 -9.72 17.11
N ASN A 156 -22.87 -9.10 16.79
CA ASN A 156 -23.27 -8.72 15.44
C ASN A 156 -22.34 -7.63 14.86
N PRO A 157 -22.36 -7.38 13.54
CA PRO A 157 -21.51 -6.36 12.92
C PRO A 157 -21.73 -4.94 13.47
N GLU A 158 -22.91 -4.69 14.04
CA GLU A 158 -23.30 -3.42 14.67
C GLU A 158 -22.78 -3.27 16.11
N GLY A 159 -22.07 -4.27 16.63
CA GLY A 159 -21.55 -4.27 18.00
C GLY A 159 -22.58 -4.73 19.03
N GLU A 160 -23.80 -5.10 18.61
CA GLU A 160 -24.84 -5.62 19.48
C GLU A 160 -24.64 -7.10 19.80
N VAL A 161 -24.91 -7.49 21.03
CA VAL A 161 -24.89 -8.89 21.45
C VAL A 161 -26.19 -9.55 20.98
N ALA A 162 -26.12 -10.37 19.94
CA ALA A 162 -27.21 -11.20 19.48
C ALA A 162 -27.38 -12.42 20.39
N LEU A 163 -28.53 -12.46 21.06
CA LEU A 163 -29.04 -13.62 21.80
C LEU A 163 -29.75 -14.61 20.87
#